data_AF-A0AAU3F1F0-F1
#
_entry.id   AF-A0AAU3F1F0-F1
#
_cell.length_a   1.000
_cell.length_b   1.000
_cell.length_c   1.000
_cell.angle_alpha   90.00
_cell.angle_beta   90.00
_cell.angle_gamma   90.00
#
_symmetry.space_group_name_H-M   'P 1'
#
loop_
_entity.id
_entity.type
_entity.pdbx_description
1 polymer ?
#
loop_
_entity_poly.entity_id
_entity_poly.type
_entity_poly.pdbx_seq_one_letter_code
_entity_poly.pdbx_strand_id
1 'polypeptide(L)'
;MRPGPPPRGGLLLVCALAFAIAALAGCGGGSRGEGRSSPSPRTTSPEKLCEQLISHWARVVLDGGKQANLDYQAMGLSDGQNRILLDVTAAARAEQRRQGQAAARKLIDSQAAARCAERYRDGTPTGGPWQ
;
A
#
# COMPACT_ATOMS: atom_id res chain seq x y z
N MET A 1 20.28 51.68 -11.07
CA MET A 1 20.12 51.69 -9.59
C MET A 1 18.76 51.15 -9.21
N ARG A 2 18.69 49.93 -8.66
CA ARG A 2 17.62 49.43 -7.78
C ARG A 2 18.28 48.52 -6.73
N PRO A 3 17.83 48.55 -5.47
CA PRO A 3 18.61 48.12 -4.31
C PRO A 3 18.53 46.60 -4.06
N GLY A 4 19.62 46.02 -3.55
CA GLY A 4 19.66 44.64 -3.07
C GLY A 4 19.04 44.48 -1.67
N PRO A 5 18.53 43.29 -1.32
CA PRO A 5 18.06 42.99 0.03
C PRO A 5 19.21 42.74 1.04
N PRO A 6 18.99 43.03 2.34
CA PRO A 6 20.00 42.95 3.40
C PRO A 6 20.33 41.50 3.85
N PRO A 7 21.48 41.29 4.54
CA PRO A 7 21.85 40.03 5.19
C PRO A 7 21.49 40.01 6.70
N ARG A 8 21.68 38.83 7.33
CA ARG A 8 21.65 38.49 8.79
C ARG A 8 20.30 37.96 9.26
N GLY A 9 20.15 36.96 10.13
CA GLY A 9 21.04 36.11 10.94
C GLY A 9 20.19 34.88 11.32
N GLY A 10 20.75 33.69 11.56
CA GLY A 10 21.47 33.37 12.79
C GLY A 10 20.49 33.09 13.92
N LEU A 11 20.03 31.84 14.09
CA LEU A 11 19.87 31.21 15.40
C LEU A 11 19.64 29.69 15.25
N LEU A 12 20.71 28.93 15.45
CA LEU A 12 20.65 27.53 15.85
C LEU A 12 19.95 27.47 17.21
N LEU A 13 18.77 26.85 17.30
CA LEU A 13 18.15 26.53 18.57
C LEU A 13 18.11 25.00 18.73
N VAL A 14 19.20 24.49 19.29
CA VAL A 14 19.31 23.12 19.80
C VAL A 14 18.54 23.06 21.11
N CYS A 15 17.32 22.51 21.08
CA CYS A 15 16.59 22.17 22.30
C CYS A 15 16.89 20.72 22.69
N ALA A 16 17.94 20.54 23.48
CA ALA A 16 18.15 19.32 24.24
C ALA A 16 17.18 19.33 25.44
N LEU A 17 16.16 18.46 25.40
CA LEU A 17 15.38 18.11 26.60
C LEU A 17 15.67 16.66 26.96
N ALA A 18 16.57 16.50 27.94
CA ALA A 18 16.73 15.27 28.68
C ALA A 18 15.53 15.08 29.61
N PHE A 19 14.68 14.09 29.32
CA PHE A 19 13.67 13.62 30.26
C PHE A 19 14.14 12.30 30.86
N ALA A 20 14.73 12.39 32.04
CA ALA A 20 14.90 11.27 32.95
C ALA A 20 13.56 11.02 33.64
N ILE A 21 12.95 9.83 33.43
CA ILE A 21 11.83 9.38 34.27
C ILE A 21 12.16 7.99 34.81
N ALA A 22 12.15 7.98 36.14
CA ALA A 22 12.39 6.93 37.10
C ALA A 22 11.85 5.54 36.75
N ALA A 23 12.66 4.53 37.09
CA ALA A 23 12.27 3.15 37.23
C ALA A 23 11.23 2.99 38.36
N LEU A 24 10.07 2.41 38.02
CA LEU A 24 9.18 1.80 39.01
C LEU A 24 9.33 0.29 38.90
N ALA A 25 10.02 -0.27 39.90
CA ALA A 25 9.92 -1.68 40.25
C ALA A 25 8.49 -1.96 40.74
N GLY A 26 7.76 -2.83 40.03
CA GLY A 26 6.42 -3.27 40.38
C GLY A 26 6.40 -4.80 40.49
N CYS A 27 6.07 -5.26 41.69
CA CYS A 27 6.13 -6.64 42.18
C CYS A 27 5.29 -7.63 41.35
N GLY A 28 5.83 -8.84 41.16
CA GLY A 28 5.10 -10.00 40.66
C GLY A 28 4.07 -10.48 41.69
N GLY A 29 2.81 -10.51 41.30
CA GLY A 29 1.71 -11.12 42.04
C GLY A 29 0.85 -11.91 41.07
N GLY A 30 0.95 -13.24 41.11
CA GLY A 30 0.23 -14.15 40.24
C GLY A 30 -1.26 -14.14 40.51
N SER A 31 -2.03 -13.68 39.52
CA SER A 31 -3.45 -14.00 39.38
C SER A 31 -3.58 -15.00 38.24
N ARG A 32 -4.06 -16.21 38.54
CA ARG A 32 -4.52 -17.19 37.55
C ARG A 32 -5.69 -16.58 36.79
N GLY A 33 -5.36 -15.82 35.74
CA GLY A 33 -6.30 -15.32 34.76
C GLY A 33 -6.60 -16.44 33.79
N GLU A 34 -7.84 -16.92 33.82
CA GLU A 34 -8.45 -17.73 32.78
C GLU A 34 -8.06 -17.13 31.41
N GLY A 35 -7.29 -17.90 30.64
CA GLY A 35 -6.68 -17.46 29.40
C GLY A 35 -7.74 -17.06 28.39
N ARG A 36 -8.14 -15.79 28.40
CA ARG A 36 -8.93 -15.19 27.34
C ARG A 36 -8.02 -15.15 26.12
N SER A 37 -8.14 -16.16 25.25
CA SER A 37 -7.44 -16.22 23.97
C SER A 37 -7.67 -14.91 23.22
N SER A 38 -6.66 -14.05 23.22
CA SER A 38 -6.69 -12.83 22.43
C SER A 38 -6.68 -13.26 20.96
N PRO A 39 -7.63 -12.82 20.11
CA PRO A 39 -7.60 -13.19 18.70
C PRO A 39 -6.30 -12.69 18.09
N SER A 40 -5.50 -13.60 17.53
CA SER A 40 -4.30 -13.23 16.79
C SER A 40 -4.69 -12.32 15.62
N PRO A 41 -3.91 -11.27 15.33
CA PRO A 41 -4.14 -10.45 14.14
C PRO A 41 -4.17 -11.35 12.90
N ARG A 42 -5.27 -11.32 12.14
CA ARG A 42 -5.32 -12.02 10.85
C ARG A 42 -4.48 -11.24 9.85
N THR A 43 -3.34 -11.77 9.48
CA THR A 43 -2.53 -11.22 8.39
C THR A 43 -3.22 -11.51 7.07
N THR A 44 -3.55 -10.48 6.29
CA THR A 44 -3.99 -10.64 4.90
C THR A 44 -2.91 -11.40 4.13
N SER A 45 -3.30 -12.45 3.39
CA SER A 45 -2.33 -13.18 2.55
C SER A 45 -1.75 -12.26 1.46
N PRO A 46 -0.50 -12.47 1.01
CA PRO A 46 0.08 -11.69 -0.08
C PRO A 46 -0.76 -11.70 -1.36
N GLU A 47 -1.38 -12.85 -1.67
CA GLU A 47 -2.34 -13.00 -2.77
C GLU A 47 -3.55 -12.08 -2.61
N LYS A 48 -4.18 -12.07 -1.44
CA LYS A 48 -5.37 -11.25 -1.20
C LYS A 48 -5.05 -9.76 -1.19
N LEU A 49 -3.84 -9.39 -0.73
CA LEU A 49 -3.35 -8.03 -0.84
C LEU A 49 -3.13 -7.63 -2.30
N CYS A 50 -2.51 -8.49 -3.12
CA CYS A 50 -2.38 -8.28 -4.56
C CYS A 50 -3.75 -8.03 -5.21
N GLU A 51 -4.73 -8.90 -4.96
CA GLU A 51 -6.08 -8.77 -5.54
C GLU A 51 -6.70 -7.40 -5.23
N GLN A 52 -6.61 -6.96 -3.97
CA GLN A 52 -7.16 -5.67 -3.52
C GLN A 52 -6.46 -4.48 -4.19
N LEU A 53 -5.12 -4.51 -4.25
CA LEU A 53 -4.32 -3.46 -4.87
C LEU A 53 -4.62 -3.35 -6.37
N ILE A 54 -4.61 -4.47 -7.10
CA ILE A 54 -4.89 -4.48 -8.54
C ILE A 54 -6.31 -4.01 -8.81
N SER A 55 -7.31 -4.50 -8.06
CA SER A 55 -8.70 -4.10 -8.26
C SER A 55 -8.90 -2.61 -8.00
N HIS A 56 -8.30 -2.08 -6.93
CA HIS A 56 -8.36 -0.65 -6.60
C HIS A 56 -7.74 0.21 -7.69
N TRP A 57 -6.48 -0.03 -8.02
CA TRP A 57 -5.75 0.80 -8.98
C TRP A 57 -6.28 0.66 -10.39
N ALA A 58 -6.74 -0.52 -10.82
CA ALA A 58 -7.34 -0.69 -12.13
C ALA A 58 -8.62 0.16 -12.28
N ARG A 59 -9.44 0.27 -11.23
CA ARG A 59 -10.62 1.15 -11.23
C ARG A 59 -10.22 2.62 -11.25
N VAL A 60 -9.24 3.03 -10.44
CA VAL A 60 -8.71 4.41 -10.44
C VAL A 60 -8.20 4.79 -11.83
N VAL A 61 -7.43 3.91 -12.48
CA VAL A 61 -6.88 4.16 -13.82
C VAL A 61 -7.97 4.13 -14.90
N LEU A 62 -9.03 3.33 -14.72
CA LEU A 62 -10.18 3.30 -15.63
C LEU A 62 -11.02 4.58 -15.53
N ASP A 63 -11.22 5.08 -14.31
CA ASP A 63 -12.00 6.30 -14.03
C ASP A 63 -11.19 7.59 -14.35
N GLY A 64 -9.85 7.50 -14.37
CA GLY A 64 -8.95 8.58 -14.74
C GLY A 64 -8.63 9.55 -13.59
N GLY A 65 -8.29 10.79 -13.93
CA GLY A 65 -7.93 11.84 -12.96
C GLY A 65 -6.47 11.82 -12.50
N LYS A 66 -6.13 12.63 -11.48
CA LYS A 66 -4.73 12.86 -11.07
C LYS A 66 -4.05 11.60 -10.54
N GLN A 67 -4.80 10.75 -9.82
CA GLN A 67 -4.27 9.52 -9.20
C GLN A 67 -3.92 8.45 -10.23
N ALA A 68 -4.55 8.47 -11.42
CA ALA A 68 -4.24 7.55 -12.51
C ALA A 68 -2.83 7.77 -13.11
N ASN A 69 -2.19 8.90 -12.80
CA ASN A 69 -0.85 9.26 -13.29
C ASN A 69 0.26 8.99 -12.28
N LEU A 70 -0.05 8.41 -11.12
CA LEU A 70 0.98 8.00 -10.17
C LEU A 70 1.86 6.93 -10.82
N ASP A 71 3.16 6.95 -10.52
CA ASP A 71 4.01 5.81 -10.84
C ASP A 71 3.65 4.62 -9.94
N TYR A 72 3.96 3.41 -10.39
CA TYR A 72 3.57 2.19 -9.69
C TYR A 72 4.23 2.05 -8.31
N GLN A 73 5.36 2.71 -8.06
CA GLN A 73 6.00 2.72 -6.75
C GLN A 73 5.24 3.62 -5.78
N ALA A 74 4.77 4.78 -6.24
CA ALA A 74 3.85 5.63 -5.48
C ALA A 74 2.50 4.94 -5.23
N MET A 75 2.09 4.01 -6.11
CA MET A 75 0.92 3.15 -5.90
C MET A 75 1.16 2.00 -4.90
N GLY A 76 2.41 1.80 -4.46
CA GLY A 76 2.80 0.70 -3.57
C GLY A 76 2.79 -0.67 -4.25
N LEU A 77 2.98 -0.71 -5.58
CA LEU A 77 2.99 -1.93 -6.36
C LEU A 77 4.42 -2.42 -6.59
N SER A 78 4.60 -3.73 -6.50
CA SER A 78 5.82 -4.37 -6.99
C SER A 78 5.85 -4.43 -8.53
N ASP A 79 7.00 -4.69 -9.15
CA ASP A 79 7.15 -4.75 -10.61
C ASP A 79 6.20 -5.79 -11.23
N GLY A 80 6.11 -6.97 -10.60
CA GLY A 80 5.18 -7.99 -11.06
C GLY A 80 3.72 -7.58 -10.86
N GLN A 81 3.41 -6.77 -9.83
CA GLN A 81 2.03 -6.34 -9.56
C GLN A 81 1.64 -5.28 -10.58
N ASN A 82 2.56 -4.37 -10.91
CA ASN A 82 2.39 -3.41 -11.98
C ASN A 82 2.11 -4.08 -13.33
N ARG A 83 2.81 -5.17 -13.68
CA ARG A 83 2.48 -5.93 -14.91
C ARG A 83 1.04 -6.46 -14.91
N ILE A 84 0.58 -7.01 -13.77
CA ILE A 84 -0.81 -7.44 -13.64
C ILE A 84 -1.77 -6.25 -13.80
N LEU A 85 -1.47 -5.12 -13.19
CA LEU A 85 -2.29 -3.90 -13.31
C LEU A 85 -2.45 -3.46 -14.76
N LEU A 86 -1.34 -3.39 -15.50
CA LEU A 86 -1.33 -2.97 -16.91
C LEU A 86 -2.20 -3.89 -17.77
N ASP A 87 -2.06 -5.20 -17.61
CA ASP A 87 -2.85 -6.20 -18.33
C ASP A 87 -4.35 -6.09 -18.01
N VAL A 88 -4.70 -6.01 -16.72
CA VAL A 88 -6.08 -5.91 -16.25
C VAL A 88 -6.73 -4.63 -16.75
N THR A 89 -6.05 -3.49 -16.65
CA THR A 89 -6.56 -2.20 -17.14
C THR A 89 -6.74 -2.21 -18.66
N ALA A 90 -5.82 -2.82 -19.42
CA ALA A 90 -5.97 -2.94 -20.87
C ALA A 90 -7.22 -3.74 -21.24
N ALA A 91 -7.44 -4.89 -20.59
CA ALA A 91 -8.63 -5.71 -20.78
C ALA A 91 -9.91 -4.98 -20.34
N ALA A 92 -9.88 -4.28 -19.21
CA ALA A 92 -11.02 -3.51 -18.70
C ALA A 92 -11.41 -2.37 -19.64
N ARG A 93 -10.44 -1.65 -20.24
CA ARG A 93 -10.72 -0.62 -21.24
C ARG A 93 -11.36 -1.21 -22.50
N ALA A 94 -10.92 -2.38 -22.94
CA ALA A 94 -11.54 -3.07 -24.07
C ALA A 94 -12.99 -3.48 -23.74
N GLU A 95 -13.21 -4.02 -22.55
CA GLU A 95 -14.53 -4.43 -22.09
C GLU A 95 -15.47 -3.25 -21.87
N GLN A 96 -14.96 -2.12 -21.37
CA GLN A 96 -15.73 -0.89 -21.22
C GLN A 96 -16.29 -0.41 -22.57
N ARG A 97 -15.48 -0.49 -23.63
CA ARG A 97 -15.94 -0.12 -24.99
C ARG A 97 -17.00 -1.08 -25.53
N ARG A 98 -16.97 -2.35 -25.12
CA ARG A 98 -17.88 -3.39 -25.62
C ARG A 98 -19.20 -3.47 -24.84
N GLN A 99 -19.12 -3.41 -23.52
CA GLN A 99 -20.22 -3.75 -22.61
C GLN A 99 -20.44 -2.71 -21.49
N GLY A 100 -19.70 -1.60 -21.53
CA GLY A 100 -19.86 -0.48 -20.60
C GLY A 100 -19.08 -0.63 -19.29
N GLN A 101 -19.16 0.42 -18.47
CA GLN A 101 -18.33 0.58 -17.26
C GLN A 101 -18.58 -0.53 -16.22
N ALA A 102 -19.84 -0.95 -16.04
CA ALA A 102 -20.17 -1.99 -15.06
C ALA A 102 -19.55 -3.36 -15.43
N ALA A 103 -19.55 -3.72 -16.71
CA ALA A 103 -18.91 -4.94 -17.20
C ALA A 103 -17.39 -4.87 -17.01
N ALA A 104 -16.77 -3.73 -17.33
CA ALA A 104 -15.34 -3.51 -17.10
C ALA A 104 -14.95 -3.66 -15.62
N ARG A 105 -15.74 -3.12 -14.69
CA ARG A 105 -15.49 -3.26 -13.25
C ARG A 105 -15.59 -4.72 -12.77
N LYS A 106 -16.58 -5.47 -13.25
CA LYS A 106 -16.67 -6.92 -12.96
C LYS A 106 -15.48 -7.69 -13.53
N LEU A 107 -15.04 -7.34 -14.75
CA LEU A 107 -13.87 -7.95 -15.36
C LEU A 107 -12.61 -7.68 -14.54
N ILE A 108 -12.41 -6.44 -14.07
CA ILE A 108 -11.28 -6.06 -13.20
C ILE A 108 -11.19 -7.02 -12.01
N ASP A 109 -12.29 -7.19 -11.28
CA ASP A 109 -12.30 -7.99 -10.06
C ASP A 109 -11.99 -9.47 -10.35
N SER A 110 -12.60 -10.03 -11.42
CA SER A 110 -12.36 -11.41 -11.82
C SER A 110 -10.92 -11.68 -12.27
N GLN A 111 -10.32 -10.77 -13.03
CA GLN A 111 -8.95 -10.94 -13.53
C GLN A 111 -7.90 -10.64 -12.48
N ALA A 112 -8.14 -9.68 -11.58
CA ALA A 112 -7.27 -9.42 -10.45
C ALA A 112 -7.16 -10.68 -9.57
N ALA A 113 -8.29 -11.30 -9.23
CA ALA A 113 -8.31 -12.55 -8.46
C ALA A 113 -7.54 -13.67 -9.18
N ALA A 114 -7.87 -13.96 -10.45
CA ALA A 114 -7.24 -15.04 -11.19
C ALA A 114 -5.72 -14.87 -11.37
N ARG A 115 -5.27 -13.66 -11.70
CA ARG A 115 -3.85 -13.38 -11.96
C ARG A 115 -3.02 -13.30 -10.69
N CYS A 116 -3.57 -12.76 -9.60
CA CYS A 116 -2.90 -12.79 -8.31
C CYS A 116 -2.82 -14.23 -7.77
N ALA A 117 -3.88 -15.03 -7.89
CA ALA A 117 -3.84 -16.44 -7.53
C ALA A 117 -2.73 -17.18 -8.29
N GLU A 118 -2.65 -17.01 -9.62
CA GLU A 118 -1.61 -17.64 -10.43
C GLU A 118 -0.21 -17.20 -10.01
N ARG A 119 -0.01 -15.92 -9.71
CA ARG A 119 1.32 -15.42 -9.31
C ARG A 119 1.79 -15.99 -7.97
N TYR A 120 0.89 -16.16 -7.02
CA TYR A 120 1.20 -16.59 -5.66
C TYR A 120 1.00 -18.09 -5.44
N ARG A 121 0.69 -18.86 -6.49
CA ARG A 121 0.45 -20.32 -6.43
C ARG A 121 1.60 -21.10 -5.79
N ASP A 122 2.84 -20.66 -6.01
CA ASP A 122 4.07 -21.29 -5.51
C ASP A 122 4.66 -20.53 -4.31
N GLY A 123 3.87 -19.61 -3.70
CA GLY A 123 4.27 -18.76 -2.60
C GLY A 123 4.63 -17.32 -3.03
N THR A 124 5.23 -16.56 -2.11
CA THR A 124 5.67 -15.19 -2.41
C THR A 124 6.80 -15.22 -3.45
N PRO A 125 6.66 -14.53 -4.59
CA PRO A 125 7.71 -14.48 -5.61
C PRO A 125 9.04 -13.99 -5.03
N THR A 126 10.15 -14.63 -5.42
CA THR A 126 11.52 -14.28 -4.97
C THR A 126 12.40 -13.74 -6.15
N GLY A 127 13.22 -12.68 -5.95
CA GLY A 127 14.11 -11.98 -6.94
C GLY A 127 14.00 -10.43 -7.11
N GLY A 128 14.89 -9.61 -6.48
CA GLY A 128 14.76 -8.13 -6.20
C GLY A 128 14.68 -7.20 -7.41
N PRO A 129 14.59 -5.85 -7.29
CA PRO A 129 14.52 -4.96 -6.11
C PRO A 129 13.10 -4.45 -5.77
N TRP A 130 12.08 -4.93 -6.50
CA TRP A 130 10.67 -4.63 -6.31
C TRP A 130 9.83 -5.90 -6.61
N GLN A 131 10.20 -7.02 -5.96
CA GLN A 131 9.56 -8.34 -6.08
C GLN A 131 8.06 -8.32 -5.81
#